data_AF-A0A7L0LG67-F1
#
_entry.id   AF-A0A7L0LG67-F1
#
_cell.length_a   1.000
_cell.length_b   1.000
_cell.length_c   1.000
_cell.angle_alpha   90.00
_cell.angle_beta   90.00
_cell.angle_gamma   90.00
#
_symmetry.space_group_name_H-M   'P 1'
#
loop_
_entity.id
_entity.type
_entity.pdbx_description
1 polymer ?
#
loop_
_entity_poly.entity_id
_entity_poly.type
_entity_poly.pdbx_seq_one_letter_code
_entity_poly.pdbx_strand_id
1 'polypeptide(L)'
;EVEKIRIKITSLGLTESRITADETIQQLFVECRLNSFLAEETPLSLPKPTGGQTIHYNYSTVINVDKEDNHAEREYLKSILLKPDLPADSLKFTVVSDPPEDEQDLECEDIGFAYVSLKEIFQKQKDIIEQDID
;
A
#
# COMPACT_ATOMS: atom_id res chain seq x y z
N GLU A 1 22.71 0.56 -13.45
CA GLU A 1 21.52 0.93 -12.66
C GLU A 1 20.87 -0.37 -12.22
N VAL A 2 20.50 -0.49 -10.94
CA VAL A 2 19.88 -1.73 -10.41
C VAL A 2 18.42 -1.75 -10.84
N GLU A 3 17.97 -2.84 -11.47
CA GLU A 3 16.59 -3.02 -11.90
C GLU A 3 15.69 -3.09 -10.66
N LYS A 4 14.67 -2.23 -10.56
CA LYS A 4 13.81 -2.13 -9.37
C LYS A 4 12.41 -1.63 -9.71
N ILE A 5 11.44 -2.00 -8.87
CA ILE A 5 10.09 -1.43 -8.83
C ILE A 5 10.03 -0.50 -7.62
N ARG A 6 9.59 0.74 -7.81
CA ARG A 6 9.40 1.71 -6.72
C ARG A 6 7.91 1.90 -6.46
N ILE A 7 7.53 1.84 -5.20
CA ILE A 7 6.18 2.13 -4.73
C ILE A 7 6.27 3.38 -3.86
N LYS A 8 5.40 4.37 -4.10
CA LYS A 8 5.34 5.60 -3.32
C LYS A 8 3.92 5.84 -2.84
N ILE A 9 3.75 5.94 -1.52
CA ILE A 9 2.52 6.37 -0.87
C ILE A 9 2.62 7.88 -0.67
N THR A 10 1.88 8.65 -1.46
CA THR A 10 1.92 10.11 -1.44
C THR A 10 1.06 10.67 -0.31
N SER A 11 -0.23 10.34 -0.33
CA SER A 11 -1.23 10.89 0.58
C SER A 11 -2.42 9.95 0.77
N LEU A 12 -3.19 10.20 1.83
CA LEU A 12 -4.44 9.52 2.14
C LEU A 12 -5.52 10.55 2.45
N GLY A 13 -6.69 10.38 1.86
CA GLY A 13 -7.92 11.09 2.20
C GLY A 13 -9.02 10.09 2.58
N LEU A 14 -10.02 10.54 3.32
CA LEU A 14 -11.15 9.70 3.75
C LEU A 14 -12.46 10.25 3.21
N THR A 15 -13.26 9.38 2.59
CA THR A 15 -14.59 9.70 2.06
C THR A 15 -15.71 9.00 2.82
N GLU A 16 -15.42 7.87 3.48
CA GLU A 16 -16.40 7.06 4.20
C GLU A 16 -16.87 7.74 5.49
N SER A 17 -18.19 7.99 5.58
CA SER A 17 -18.79 8.74 6.68
C SER A 17 -18.64 8.05 8.04
N ARG A 18 -18.61 6.71 8.06
CA ARG A 18 -18.45 5.94 9.29
C ARG A 18 -17.07 6.14 9.90
N ILE A 19 -16.03 6.05 9.08
CA ILE A 19 -14.63 6.19 9.50
C ILE A 19 -14.34 7.64 9.91
N THR A 20 -14.82 8.60 9.11
CA THR A 20 -14.61 10.03 9.40
C THR A 20 -15.30 10.46 10.69
N ALA A 21 -16.48 9.92 11.01
CA ALA A 21 -17.23 10.22 12.23
C ALA A 21 -16.78 9.41 13.47
N ASP A 22 -15.98 8.36 13.31
CA ASP A 22 -15.56 7.51 14.42
C ASP A 22 -14.44 8.16 15.24
N GLU A 23 -14.76 8.65 16.44
CA GLU A 23 -13.80 9.34 17.32
C GLU A 23 -12.73 8.41 17.92
N THR A 24 -12.91 7.08 17.84
CA THR A 24 -11.89 6.12 18.29
C THR A 24 -10.72 6.03 17.33
N ILE A 25 -10.95 6.31 16.03
CA ILE A 25 -9.92 6.33 15.00
C ILE A 25 -9.20 7.68 15.03
N GLN A 26 -7.97 7.69 15.52
CA GLN A 26 -7.20 8.92 15.75
C GLN A 26 -5.91 9.00 14.91
N GLN A 27 -5.18 7.90 14.79
CA GLN A 27 -3.93 7.82 14.04
C GLN A 27 -4.04 6.73 12.98
N LEU A 28 -3.48 7.00 11.81
CA LEU A 28 -3.53 6.11 10.66
C LEU A 28 -2.14 5.88 10.10
N PHE A 29 -1.86 4.65 9.69
CA PHE A 29 -0.75 4.34 8.82
C PHE A 29 -1.24 3.50 7.62
N VAL A 30 -0.37 3.34 6.63
CA VAL A 30 -0.69 2.55 5.44
C VAL A 30 0.30 1.40 5.32
N GLU A 31 -0.21 0.18 5.31
CA GLU A 31 0.53 -1.00 4.91
C GLU A 31 0.46 -1.20 3.40
N CYS A 32 1.54 -1.72 2.82
CA CYS A 32 1.68 -2.07 1.43
C CYS A 32 2.21 -3.51 1.33
N ARG A 33 1.41 -4.40 0.74
CA ARG A 33 1.70 -5.84 0.68
C ARG A 33 1.60 -6.39 -0.73
N LEU A 34 2.63 -7.16 -1.12
CA LEU A 34 2.65 -7.94 -2.35
C LEU A 34 3.01 -9.39 -2.03
N ASN A 35 1.98 -10.22 -1.84
CA ASN A 35 2.12 -11.62 -1.45
C ASN A 35 3.16 -11.79 -0.31
N SER A 36 4.16 -12.65 -0.48
CA SER A 36 5.26 -12.87 0.48
C SER A 36 6.51 -12.03 0.19
N PHE A 37 6.49 -11.16 -0.82
CA PHE A 37 7.68 -10.44 -1.31
C PHE A 37 7.81 -9.03 -0.74
N LEU A 38 6.68 -8.39 -0.45
CA LEU A 38 6.63 -7.07 0.15
C LEU A 38 5.63 -7.07 1.28
N ALA A 39 6.05 -6.62 2.46
CA ALA A 39 5.20 -6.29 3.58
C ALA A 39 5.86 -5.11 4.29
N GLU A 40 5.52 -3.90 3.85
CA GLU A 40 6.08 -2.65 4.34
C GLU A 40 4.96 -1.74 4.84
N GLU A 41 5.27 -0.83 5.75
CA GLU A 41 4.34 0.14 6.30
C GLU A 41 4.94 1.53 6.31
N THR A 42 4.10 2.56 6.31
CA THR A 42 4.56 3.93 6.53
C THR A 42 5.13 4.06 7.94
N PRO A 43 6.32 4.65 8.13
CA PRO A 43 7.06 4.58 9.40
C PRO A 43 6.44 5.38 10.55
N LEU A 44 5.42 6.20 10.25
CA LEU A 44 4.71 7.02 11.23
C LEU A 44 3.22 6.92 10.95
N SER A 45 2.47 6.70 12.03
CA SER A 45 1.04 6.96 12.05
C SER A 45 0.81 8.47 12.07
N LEU A 46 -0.10 8.94 11.20
CA LEU A 46 -0.45 10.35 11.07
C LEU A 46 -1.88 10.58 11.56
N PRO A 47 -2.20 11.78 12.07
CA PRO A 47 -3.55 12.09 12.54
C PRO A 47 -4.61 11.87 11.46
N LYS A 48 -5.75 11.28 11.83
CA LYS A 48 -6.88 11.07 10.92
C LYS A 48 -7.24 12.38 10.21
N PRO A 49 -7.29 12.43 8.86
CA PRO A 49 -7.68 13.64 8.14
C PRO A 49 -9.14 14.00 8.46
N THR A 50 -9.41 15.28 8.70
CA THR A 50 -10.79 15.78 8.89
C THR A 50 -11.47 16.09 7.55
N GLY A 51 -12.79 16.30 7.54
CA GLY A 51 -13.61 16.35 6.32
C GLY A 51 -13.00 17.14 5.15
N GLY A 52 -12.67 16.42 4.07
CA GLY A 52 -12.10 16.98 2.83
C GLY A 52 -10.59 17.24 2.87
N GLN A 53 -9.90 16.92 3.96
CA GLN A 53 -8.45 17.00 4.07
C GLN A 53 -7.75 15.72 3.62
N THR A 54 -6.47 15.86 3.32
CA THR A 54 -5.55 14.79 3.01
C THR A 54 -4.33 14.88 3.91
N ILE A 55 -3.84 13.73 4.37
CA ILE A 55 -2.55 13.60 5.04
C ILE A 55 -1.49 13.11 4.06
N HIS A 56 -0.24 13.50 4.25
CA HIS A 56 0.84 13.21 3.31
C HIS A 56 1.94 12.40 3.96
N TYR A 57 2.08 11.13 3.55
CA TYR A 57 3.15 10.25 4.02
C TYR A 57 4.45 10.49 3.25
N ASN A 58 4.37 10.70 1.94
CA ASN A 58 5.52 10.79 1.04
C ASN A 58 6.56 9.66 1.23
N TYR A 59 6.08 8.48 1.60
CA TYR A 59 6.90 7.31 1.87
C TYR A 59 7.14 6.53 0.58
N SER A 60 8.34 5.96 0.43
CA SER A 60 8.67 5.12 -0.71
C SER A 60 9.43 3.88 -0.31
N THR A 61 9.04 2.75 -0.88
CA THR A 61 9.74 1.48 -0.77
C THR A 61 10.13 0.96 -2.16
N VAL A 62 11.04 0.00 -2.20
CA VAL A 62 11.57 -0.58 -3.44
C VAL A 62 11.59 -2.09 -3.37
N ILE A 63 11.17 -2.73 -4.46
CA ILE A 63 11.41 -4.15 -4.72
C ILE A 63 12.58 -4.21 -5.70
N ASN A 64 13.72 -4.75 -5.26
CA ASN A 64 14.84 -4.98 -6.15
C ASN A 64 14.52 -6.19 -7.03
N VAL A 65 14.82 -6.08 -8.32
CA VAL A 65 14.53 -7.12 -9.30
C VAL A 65 15.70 -7.33 -10.25
N ASP A 66 16.93 -6.98 -9.85
CA ASP A 66 18.10 -7.27 -10.67
C ASP A 66 18.28 -8.78 -10.88
N LYS A 67 18.95 -9.11 -11.98
CA LYS A 67 19.09 -10.50 -12.44
C LYS A 67 20.06 -11.32 -11.59
N GLU A 68 20.93 -10.66 -10.82
CA GLU A 68 22.02 -11.32 -10.10
C GLU A 68 21.50 -11.89 -8.77
N ASP A 69 20.76 -11.10 -8.00
CA ASP A 69 20.39 -11.45 -6.62
C ASP A 69 18.88 -11.69 -6.41
N ASN A 70 18.01 -11.19 -7.29
CA ASN A 70 16.55 -11.15 -7.06
C ASN A 70 15.77 -12.12 -7.97
N HIS A 71 16.27 -13.36 -8.09
CA HIS A 71 15.67 -14.35 -9.00
C HIS A 71 14.25 -14.77 -8.58
N ALA A 72 13.95 -14.82 -7.27
CA ALA A 72 12.65 -15.24 -6.77
C ALA A 72 11.55 -14.20 -7.09
N GLU A 73 11.86 -12.93 -6.87
CA GLU A 73 11.03 -11.76 -7.18
C GLU A 73 10.73 -11.74 -8.69
N ARG A 74 11.76 -11.92 -9.52
CA ARG A 74 11.61 -11.97 -10.97
C ARG A 74 10.72 -13.12 -11.43
N GLU A 75 10.89 -14.32 -10.89
CA GLU A 75 10.05 -15.46 -11.25
C GLU A 75 8.60 -15.26 -10.84
N TYR A 76 8.35 -14.66 -9.67
CA TYR A 76 7.00 -14.30 -9.24
C TYR A 76 6.37 -13.26 -10.17
N LEU A 77 7.07 -12.17 -10.49
CA LEU A 77 6.57 -11.15 -11.42
C LEU A 77 6.30 -11.72 -12.82
N LYS A 78 7.15 -12.63 -13.30
CA LYS A 78 6.89 -13.40 -14.54
C LYS A 78 5.63 -14.26 -14.42
N SER A 79 5.39 -14.88 -13.26
CA SER A 79 4.20 -15.73 -13.06
C SER A 79 2.90 -14.93 -13.16
N ILE A 80 2.90 -13.67 -12.72
CA ILE A 80 1.76 -12.74 -12.87
C ILE A 80 1.44 -12.48 -14.35
N LEU A 81 2.48 -12.34 -15.19
CA LEU A 81 2.30 -12.17 -16.65
C LEU A 81 1.74 -13.42 -17.33
N LEU A 82 2.20 -14.60 -16.88
CA LEU A 82 1.92 -15.87 -17.54
C LEU A 82 0.63 -16.54 -17.05
N LYS A 83 0.16 -16.24 -15.85
CA LYS A 83 -1.00 -16.87 -15.21
C LYS A 83 -2.02 -15.82 -14.75
N PRO A 84 -2.84 -15.29 -15.68
CA PRO A 84 -3.74 -14.18 -15.43
C PRO A 84 -4.87 -14.44 -14.43
N ASP A 85 -5.08 -15.70 -14.01
CA ASP A 85 -6.16 -16.14 -13.11
C ASP A 85 -5.71 -16.32 -11.64
N LEU A 86 -4.47 -15.93 -11.31
CA LEU A 86 -3.97 -16.02 -9.95
C LEU A 86 -4.59 -14.91 -9.07
N PRO A 87 -5.19 -15.24 -7.91
CA PRO A 87 -5.79 -14.26 -6.99
C PRO A 87 -4.80 -13.27 -6.34
N ALA A 88 -3.50 -13.46 -6.52
CA ALA A 88 -2.42 -12.78 -5.78
C ALA A 88 -1.51 -11.97 -6.72
N ASP A 89 -2.08 -11.24 -7.67
CA ASP A 89 -1.35 -10.40 -8.65
C ASP A 89 -1.41 -8.90 -8.35
N SER A 90 -2.08 -8.53 -7.26
CA SER A 90 -2.38 -7.16 -6.91
C SER A 90 -1.60 -6.71 -5.68
N LEU A 91 -1.00 -5.53 -5.78
CA LEU A 91 -0.41 -4.81 -4.66
C LEU A 91 -1.56 -4.30 -3.79
N LYS A 92 -1.65 -4.78 -2.55
CA LYS A 92 -2.69 -4.40 -1.59
C LYS A 92 -2.15 -3.26 -0.72
N PHE A 93 -2.93 -2.20 -0.62
CA PHE A 93 -2.77 -1.17 0.40
C PHE A 93 -3.83 -1.38 1.47
N THR A 94 -3.43 -1.34 2.73
CA THR A 94 -4.35 -1.39 3.87
C THR A 94 -4.18 -0.10 4.66
N VAL A 95 -5.28 0.60 4.93
CA VAL A 95 -5.29 1.69 5.89
C VAL A 95 -5.57 1.09 7.25
N VAL A 96 -4.68 1.33 8.21
CA VAL A 96 -4.73 0.74 9.54
C VAL A 96 -4.89 1.85 10.57
N SER A 97 -5.82 1.66 11.51
CA SER A 97 -5.98 2.50 12.69
C SER A 97 -4.98 2.07 13.77
N ASP A 98 -4.17 3.01 14.22
CA ASP A 98 -3.20 2.84 15.30
C ASP A 98 -3.75 3.48 16.58
N PRO A 99 -3.92 2.70 17.67
CA PRO A 99 -4.36 3.24 18.95
C PRO A 99 -3.45 4.36 19.46
N PRO A 100 -3.99 5.36 20.19
CA PRO A 100 -3.17 6.42 20.75
C PRO A 100 -2.18 5.87 21.81
N GLU A 101 -1.13 6.65 22.12
CA GLU A 101 -0.05 6.20 23.00
C GLU A 101 -0.52 5.73 24.39
N ASP A 102 -1.63 6.27 24.90
CA ASP A 102 -2.25 5.94 26.18
C ASP A 102 -3.20 4.72 26.13
N GLU A 103 -3.51 4.21 24.93
CA GLU A 103 -4.36 3.04 24.69
C GLU A 103 -3.62 1.94 23.90
N GLN A 104 -2.29 1.88 24.00
CA GLN A 104 -1.45 0.88 23.31
C GLN A 104 -1.73 -0.60 23.66
N ASP A 105 -2.59 -0.86 24.65
CA ASP A 105 -3.09 -2.21 24.95
C ASP A 105 -4.15 -2.69 23.92
N LEU A 106 -4.69 -1.78 23.10
CA LEU A 106 -5.62 -2.09 22.01
C LEU A 106 -4.89 -2.63 20.77
N GLU A 107 -5.59 -3.42 19.97
CA GLU A 107 -5.06 -3.94 18.70
C GLU A 107 -5.27 -2.92 17.57
N CYS A 108 -4.35 -2.91 16.61
CA CYS A 108 -4.53 -2.15 15.37
C CYS A 108 -5.69 -2.74 14.54
N GLU A 109 -6.44 -1.88 13.86
CA GLU A 109 -7.61 -2.29 13.07
C GLU A 109 -7.48 -1.90 11.59
N ASP A 110 -7.73 -2.86 10.69
CA ASP A 110 -7.84 -2.60 9.26
C ASP A 110 -9.15 -1.85 8.95
N ILE A 111 -9.06 -0.61 8.49
CA ILE A 111 -10.23 0.24 8.24
C ILE A 111 -10.53 0.48 6.75
N GLY A 112 -9.60 0.15 5.86
CA GLY A 112 -9.79 0.34 4.42
C GLY A 112 -8.77 -0.43 3.58
N PHE A 113 -9.14 -0.75 2.35
CA PHE A 113 -8.30 -1.51 1.43
C PHE A 113 -8.37 -0.92 0.02
N ALA A 114 -7.22 -0.78 -0.63
CA ALA A 114 -7.12 -0.42 -2.04
C ALA A 114 -6.16 -1.37 -2.76
N TYR A 115 -6.32 -1.51 -4.07
CA TYR A 115 -5.57 -2.50 -4.86
C TYR A 115 -5.02 -1.90 -6.15
N VAL A 116 -3.77 -2.24 -6.46
CA VAL A 116 -3.14 -1.93 -7.74
C VAL A 116 -2.76 -3.23 -8.45
N SER A 117 -3.32 -3.45 -9.64
CA SER A 117 -2.98 -4.62 -10.45
C SER A 117 -1.63 -4.42 -11.15
N LEU A 118 -0.62 -5.21 -10.77
CA LEU A 118 0.67 -5.22 -11.46
C LEU A 118 0.53 -5.72 -12.90
N LYS A 119 -0.42 -6.63 -13.13
CA LYS A 119 -0.76 -7.13 -14.46
C LYS A 119 -1.20 -6.01 -15.39
N GLU A 120 -2.06 -5.09 -14.93
CA GLU A 120 -2.46 -3.94 -15.74
C GLU A 120 -1.28 -3.05 -16.11
N ILE A 121 -0.38 -2.78 -15.15
CA ILE A 121 0.84 -2.00 -15.38
C ILE A 121 1.69 -2.65 -16.47
N PHE A 122 1.92 -3.96 -16.39
CA PHE A 122 2.73 -4.66 -17.36
C PHE A 122 2.09 -4.75 -18.75
N GLN A 123 0.78 -4.99 -18.81
CA GLN A 123 0.05 -5.06 -20.07
C GLN A 123 -0.01 -3.70 -20.78
N LYS A 124 -0.25 -2.63 -20.01
CA LYS A 124 -0.28 -1.25 -20.53
C LYS A 124 1.12 -0.68 -20.77
N GLN A 125 2.16 -1.34 -20.24
CA GLN A 125 3.55 -0.88 -20.24
C GLN A 125 3.68 0.57 -19.77
N LYS A 126 2.92 0.92 -18.73
CA LYS A 126 2.79 2.29 -18.25
C LYS A 126 2.75 2.33 -16.73
N ASP A 127 3.62 3.17 -16.17
CA ASP A 127 3.64 3.44 -14.73
C ASP A 127 2.38 4.17 -14.27
N ILE A 128 1.98 3.91 -13.02
CA ILE A 128 0.96 4.66 -12.31
C ILE A 128 1.67 5.79 -11.56
N ILE A 129 1.35 7.03 -11.91
CA ILE A 129 1.99 8.23 -11.36
C ILE A 129 0.90 9.12 -10.77
N GLU A 130 1.00 9.42 -9.48
CA GLU A 130 0.10 10.34 -8.75
C GLU A 130 -1.38 10.08 -9.03
N GLN A 131 -1.76 8.80 -9.10
CA GLN A 131 -3.12 8.37 -9.35
C GLN A 131 -3.78 7.96 -8.03
N ASP A 132 -4.99 8.47 -7.79
CA ASP A 132 -5.84 8.03 -6.69
C ASP A 132 -6.36 6.61 -6.95
N ILE A 133 -6.45 5.81 -5.89
CA ILE A 133 -6.99 4.45 -5.89
C ILE A 133 -8.04 4.36 -4.79
N ASP A 134 -9.15 3.68 -5.10
CA ASP A 134 -10.29 3.46 -4.18
C ASP A 134 -10.10 2.20 -3.33
#